data_AF-A0A1W9YZ68-F1
#
_entry.id   AF-A0A1W9YZ68-F1
#
_cell.length_a   1.000
_cell.length_b   1.000
_cell.length_c   1.000
_cell.angle_alpha   90.00
_cell.angle_beta   90.00
_cell.angle_gamma   90.00
#
_symmetry.space_group_name_H-M   'P 1'
#
loop_
_entity.id
_entity.type
_entity.pdbx_description
1 polymer ?
#
loop_
_entity_poly.entity_id
_entity_poly.type
_entity_poly.pdbx_seq_one_letter_code
_entity_poly.pdbx_strand_id
1 'polypeptide(L)'
;PALDVVDVGYSLVSTRSVFDHRAVVVGQTRDELLAGLAGVVAGRPEAGVVCGVGKPAGKTAFVFAGQGSQWLGMGSELYAAYPVFAEALDAVVDELDRHLRYPLRDVIWGHDQDLLNTTEFAQPALFAVEVALYRLLMSWGVRPGLVLGHS
;
A
#
# COMPACT_ATOMS: atom_id res chain seq x y z
N PRO A 1 -18.36 16.94 19.49
CA PRO A 1 -17.07 17.48 20.00
C PRO A 1 -16.09 16.38 20.42
N ALA A 2 -16.57 15.35 21.12
CA ALA A 2 -15.77 14.26 21.67
C ALA A 2 -15.97 12.90 20.95
N LEU A 3 -16.22 12.91 19.64
CA LEU A 3 -16.28 11.66 18.88
C LEU A 3 -14.86 11.25 18.51
N ASP A 4 -14.47 10.04 18.88
CA ASP A 4 -13.23 9.43 18.44
C ASP A 4 -13.35 9.09 16.94
N VAL A 5 -12.35 9.48 16.15
CA VAL A 5 -12.35 9.29 14.69
C VAL A 5 -12.24 7.82 14.30
N VAL A 6 -11.58 6.99 15.12
CA VAL A 6 -11.47 5.55 14.92
C VAL A 6 -12.80 4.88 15.16
N ASP A 7 -13.50 5.25 16.25
CA ASP A 7 -14.83 4.70 16.57
C ASP A 7 -15.85 5.06 15.49
N VAL A 8 -15.80 6.29 14.97
CA VAL A 8 -16.65 6.72 13.85
C VAL A 8 -16.34 5.92 12.59
N GLY A 9 -15.07 5.79 12.22
CA GLY A 9 -14.64 5.01 11.05
C GLY A 9 -15.08 3.55 11.13
N TYR A 10 -14.81 2.90 12.26
CA TYR A 10 -15.23 1.52 12.52
C TYR A 10 -16.75 1.35 12.45
N SER A 11 -17.50 2.24 13.09
CA SER A 11 -18.97 2.19 13.11
C SER A 11 -19.56 2.37 11.72
N LEU A 12 -19.01 3.26 10.90
CA LEU A 12 -19.46 3.48 9.51
C LEU A 12 -19.27 2.23 8.64
N VAL A 13 -18.13 1.55 8.76
CA VAL A 13 -17.81 0.37 7.93
C VAL A 13 -18.55 -0.89 8.42
N SER A 14 -18.72 -1.06 9.73
CA SER A 14 -19.24 -2.30 10.32
C SER A 14 -20.76 -2.33 10.50
N THR A 15 -21.43 -1.18 10.60
CA THR A 15 -22.86 -1.12 10.98
C THR A 15 -23.79 -0.55 9.90
N ARG A 16 -23.25 0.12 8.88
CA ARG A 16 -24.05 0.76 7.83
C ARG A 16 -24.07 -0.06 6.55
N SER A 17 -25.22 -0.05 5.88
CA SER A 17 -25.35 -0.62 4.54
C SER A 17 -24.49 0.16 3.54
N VAL A 18 -23.84 -0.56 2.64
CA VAL A 18 -23.00 0.01 1.59
C VAL A 18 -23.81 0.13 0.30
N PHE A 19 -24.13 1.35 -0.12
CA PHE A 19 -24.85 1.66 -1.36
C PHE A 19 -23.90 1.85 -2.56
N ASP A 20 -24.44 2.15 -3.75
CA ASP A 20 -23.65 2.28 -4.98
C ASP A 20 -22.73 3.51 -4.96
N HIS A 21 -23.25 4.68 -4.60
CA HIS A 21 -22.42 5.89 -4.49
C HIS A 21 -21.69 5.91 -3.14
N ARG A 22 -20.36 5.88 -3.19
CA ARG A 22 -19.49 5.72 -2.02
C ARG A 22 -18.46 6.83 -1.96
N ALA A 23 -18.12 7.22 -0.73
CA ALA A 23 -17.01 8.10 -0.44
C ALA A 23 -16.22 7.56 0.76
N VAL A 24 -14.89 7.64 0.70
CA VAL A 24 -13.98 7.38 1.81
C VAL A 24 -13.11 8.61 2.00
N VAL A 25 -13.04 9.12 3.23
CA VAL A 25 -12.16 10.22 3.61
C VAL A 25 -11.11 9.66 4.56
N VAL A 26 -9.85 9.77 4.20
CA VAL A 26 -8.70 9.33 4.99
C VAL A 26 -8.10 10.55 5.67
N GLY A 27 -7.99 10.51 7.00
CA GLY A 27 -7.43 11.57 7.83
C GLY A 27 -7.22 11.09 9.25
N GLN A 28 -6.33 11.75 9.97
CA GLN A 28 -5.99 11.46 11.37
C GLN A 28 -6.72 12.38 12.34
N THR A 29 -7.07 13.58 11.88
CA THR A 29 -7.72 14.59 12.72
C THR A 29 -9.15 14.85 12.27
N ARG A 30 -9.96 15.33 13.22
CA ARG A 30 -11.34 15.72 12.93
C ARG A 30 -11.42 16.81 11.86
N ASP A 31 -10.49 17.76 11.87
CA ASP A 31 -10.50 18.89 10.94
C ASP A 31 -10.18 18.42 9.51
N GLU A 32 -9.23 17.50 9.34
CA GLU A 32 -8.95 16.83 8.05
C GLU A 32 -10.20 16.11 7.52
N LEU A 33 -10.86 15.32 8.38
CA LEU A 33 -12.05 14.57 7.99
C LEU A 33 -13.20 15.52 7.59
N LEU A 34 -13.42 16.60 8.33
CA LEU A 34 -14.43 17.59 8.00
C LEU A 34 -14.13 18.33 6.70
N ALA A 35 -12.87 18.69 6.45
CA ALA A 35 -12.45 19.30 5.19
C ALA A 35 -12.68 18.37 4.01
N GLY A 36 -12.28 17.09 4.13
CA GLY A 36 -12.52 16.08 3.09
C GLY A 36 -14.01 15.86 2.82
N LEU A 37 -14.84 15.80 3.87
CA LEU A 37 -16.30 15.70 3.73
C LEU A 37 -16.91 16.93 3.04
N ALA A 38 -16.42 18.13 3.32
CA ALA A 38 -16.85 19.34 2.62
C ALA A 38 -16.50 19.27 1.12
N GLY A 39 -15.34 18.71 0.77
CA GLY A 39 -14.94 18.43 -0.62
C GLY A 39 -15.89 17.45 -1.31
N VAL A 40 -16.32 16.38 -0.63
CA VAL A 40 -17.32 15.43 -1.14
C VAL A 40 -18.64 16.14 -1.45
N VAL A 41 -19.15 16.94 -0.50
CA VAL A 41 -20.42 17.68 -0.66
C VAL A 41 -20.34 18.67 -1.82
N ALA A 42 -19.19 19.33 -1.98
CA ALA A 42 -18.97 20.29 -3.06
C ALA A 42 -18.69 19.64 -4.43
N GLY A 43 -18.63 18.30 -4.52
CA GLY A 43 -18.25 17.59 -5.75
C GLY A 43 -16.79 17.85 -6.19
N ARG A 44 -15.93 18.26 -5.25
CA ARG A 44 -14.52 18.59 -5.47
C ARG A 44 -13.66 17.84 -4.45
N PRO A 45 -13.51 16.52 -4.59
CA PRO A 45 -12.67 15.74 -3.69
C PRO A 45 -11.21 16.18 -3.80
N GLU A 46 -10.53 16.27 -2.66
CA GLU A 46 -9.11 16.62 -2.54
C GLU A 46 -8.27 15.38 -2.16
N ALA A 47 -6.99 15.57 -1.87
CA ALA A 47 -6.12 14.50 -1.38
C ALA A 47 -6.73 13.81 -0.15
N GLY A 48 -6.68 12.47 -0.13
CA GLY A 48 -7.30 11.68 0.94
C GLY A 48 -8.80 11.42 0.77
N VAL A 49 -9.45 11.95 -0.27
CA VAL A 49 -10.87 11.68 -0.57
C VAL A 49 -11.00 10.78 -1.80
N VAL A 50 -11.65 9.63 -1.65
CA VAL A 50 -11.97 8.71 -2.74
C VAL A 50 -13.48 8.63 -2.90
N CYS A 51 -13.99 9.07 -4.06
CA CYS A 51 -15.40 8.96 -4.42
C CYS A 51 -15.58 8.03 -5.61
N GLY A 52 -16.67 7.26 -5.64
CA GLY A 52 -16.95 6.39 -6.77
C GLY A 52 -18.33 5.75 -6.74
N VAL A 53 -18.64 5.06 -7.84
CA VAL A 53 -19.83 4.21 -7.95
C VAL A 53 -19.37 2.75 -7.88
N GLY A 54 -19.88 2.03 -6.89
CA GLY A 54 -19.66 0.60 -6.71
C GLY A 54 -20.14 -0.15 -7.94
N LYS A 55 -19.24 -0.90 -8.56
CA LYS A 55 -19.56 -1.82 -9.66
C LYS A 55 -19.65 -3.24 -9.11
N PRO A 56 -20.38 -4.15 -9.78
CA PRO A 56 -20.33 -5.57 -9.46
C PRO A 56 -18.88 -6.06 -9.43
N ALA A 57 -18.55 -6.91 -8.46
CA ALA A 57 -17.20 -7.45 -8.32
C ALA A 57 -16.84 -8.28 -9.56
N GLY A 58 -15.81 -7.84 -10.29
CA GLY A 58 -15.13 -8.63 -11.31
C GLY A 58 -13.96 -9.41 -10.71
N LYS A 59 -13.20 -10.12 -11.57
CA LYS A 59 -11.91 -10.67 -11.14
C LYS A 59 -10.90 -9.54 -10.91
N THR A 60 -10.24 -9.54 -9.75
CA THR A 60 -9.11 -8.65 -9.48
C THR A 60 -7.83 -9.25 -10.05
N ALA A 61 -7.05 -8.44 -10.76
CA ALA A 61 -5.70 -8.81 -11.21
C ALA A 61 -4.66 -8.04 -10.38
N PHE A 62 -3.63 -8.73 -9.92
CA PHE A 62 -2.45 -8.09 -9.36
C PHE A 62 -1.38 -8.02 -10.45
N VAL A 63 -0.79 -6.83 -10.62
CA VAL A 63 0.23 -6.56 -11.62
C VAL A 63 1.52 -6.22 -10.91
N PHE A 64 2.55 -7.03 -11.15
CA PHE A 64 3.89 -6.91 -10.59
C PHE A 64 4.78 -6.18 -11.60
N ALA A 65 5.42 -5.10 -11.17
CA ALA A 65 6.20 -4.24 -12.03
C ALA A 65 7.60 -4.82 -12.26
N GLY A 66 8.16 -4.52 -13.43
CA GLY A 66 9.57 -4.78 -13.71
C GLY A 66 10.46 -3.65 -13.19
N GLN A 67 11.73 -3.72 -13.57
CA GLN A 67 12.71 -2.68 -13.25
C GLN A 67 12.25 -1.29 -13.74
N GLY A 68 12.50 -0.25 -12.92
CA GLY A 68 12.24 1.16 -13.23
C GLY A 68 11.34 1.88 -12.22
N SER A 69 10.69 1.14 -11.33
CA SER A 69 9.82 1.68 -10.27
C SER A 69 10.51 1.78 -8.90
N GLN A 70 11.76 1.35 -8.77
CA GLN A 70 12.50 1.37 -7.51
C GLN A 70 12.91 2.79 -7.09
N TRP A 71 12.82 3.09 -5.80
CA TRP A 71 13.25 4.35 -5.19
C TRP A 71 13.76 4.10 -3.78
N LEU A 72 14.72 4.92 -3.33
CA LEU A 72 15.30 4.80 -1.99
C LEU A 72 14.24 5.02 -0.90
N GLY A 73 14.23 4.15 0.11
CA GLY A 73 13.28 4.22 1.22
C GLY A 73 11.97 3.47 0.97
N MET A 74 11.78 2.86 -0.22
CA MET A 74 10.54 2.16 -0.53
C MET A 74 10.20 1.08 0.51
N GLY A 75 8.94 1.04 0.92
CA GLY A 75 8.43 0.08 1.91
C GLY A 75 8.83 0.35 3.36
N SER A 76 9.69 1.32 3.68
CA SER A 76 10.14 1.58 5.07
C SER A 76 9.00 1.99 6.01
N GLU A 77 8.11 2.90 5.57
CA GLU A 77 6.95 3.30 6.37
C GLU A 77 5.96 2.16 6.57
N LEU A 78 5.77 1.32 5.54
CA LEU A 78 4.93 0.12 5.62
C LEU A 78 5.53 -0.92 6.57
N TYR A 79 6.85 -1.07 6.55
CA TYR A 79 7.59 -1.92 7.48
C TYR A 79 7.35 -1.51 8.93
N ALA A 80 7.43 -0.22 9.23
CA ALA A 80 7.19 0.30 10.56
C ALA A 80 5.73 0.16 11.01
N ALA A 81 4.77 0.29 10.09
CA ALA A 81 3.35 0.32 10.40
C ALA A 81 2.66 -1.06 10.41
N TYR A 82 3.13 -2.02 9.62
CA TYR A 82 2.42 -3.28 9.36
C TYR A 82 3.30 -4.51 9.59
N PRO A 83 3.10 -5.26 10.71
CA PRO A 83 3.87 -6.47 11.00
C PRO A 83 3.83 -7.52 9.87
N VAL A 84 2.68 -7.69 9.21
CA VAL A 84 2.56 -8.64 8.08
C VAL A 84 3.45 -8.26 6.89
N PHE A 85 3.59 -6.96 6.62
CA PHE A 85 4.52 -6.48 5.60
C PHE A 85 5.96 -6.70 6.04
N ALA A 86 6.27 -6.39 7.31
CA ALA A 86 7.59 -6.57 7.88
C ALA A 86 8.10 -8.01 7.81
N GLU A 87 7.29 -8.95 8.32
CA GLU A 87 7.61 -10.39 8.29
C GLU A 87 7.82 -10.91 6.86
N ALA A 88 6.98 -10.46 5.92
CA ALA A 88 7.10 -10.86 4.52
C ALA A 88 8.34 -10.28 3.85
N LEU A 89 8.68 -9.02 4.12
CA LEU A 89 9.89 -8.40 3.60
C LEU A 89 11.14 -9.08 4.14
N ASP A 90 11.18 -9.33 5.46
CA ASP A 90 12.30 -9.98 6.15
C ASP A 90 12.57 -11.36 5.58
N ALA A 91 11.53 -12.18 5.43
CA ALA A 91 11.67 -13.53 4.90
C ALA A 91 12.26 -13.56 3.48
N VAL A 92 11.93 -12.57 2.63
CA VAL A 92 12.47 -12.49 1.27
C VAL A 92 13.89 -11.92 1.27
N VAL A 93 14.15 -10.87 2.05
CA VAL A 93 15.49 -10.28 2.20
C VAL A 93 16.48 -11.32 2.74
N ASP A 94 16.12 -12.04 3.80
CA ASP A 94 16.98 -13.05 4.43
C ASP A 94 17.45 -14.13 3.45
N GLU A 95 16.59 -14.49 2.48
CA GLU A 95 16.95 -15.43 1.43
C GLU A 95 17.81 -14.78 0.33
N LEU A 96 17.42 -13.58 -0.14
CA LEU A 96 18.15 -12.88 -1.21
C LEU A 96 19.55 -12.46 -0.79
N ASP A 97 19.75 -12.05 0.46
CA ASP A 97 21.04 -11.58 1.00
C ASP A 97 22.11 -12.69 0.97
N ARG A 98 21.71 -13.96 0.85
CA ARG A 98 22.63 -15.09 0.63
C ARG A 98 23.30 -15.05 -0.75
N HIS A 99 22.73 -14.30 -1.68
CA HIS A 99 23.13 -14.23 -3.09
C HIS A 99 23.64 -12.84 -3.51
N LEU A 100 23.53 -11.85 -2.63
CA LEU A 100 23.90 -10.46 -2.92
C LEU A 100 25.21 -10.06 -2.26
N ARG A 101 25.90 -9.09 -2.86
CA ARG A 101 27.18 -8.58 -2.34
C ARG A 101 27.02 -7.69 -1.11
N TYR A 102 25.84 -7.07 -0.96
CA TYR A 102 25.50 -6.19 0.15
C TYR A 102 24.10 -6.56 0.68
N PRO A 103 23.81 -6.31 1.96
CA PRO A 103 22.47 -6.48 2.49
C PRO A 103 21.46 -5.64 1.71
N LEU A 104 20.41 -6.27 1.21
CA LEU A 104 19.44 -5.64 0.32
C LEU A 104 18.75 -4.45 0.99
N ARG A 105 18.46 -4.54 2.29
CA ARG A 105 17.85 -3.44 3.05
C ARG A 105 18.72 -2.20 3.11
N ASP A 106 20.02 -2.38 3.29
CA ASP A 106 20.96 -1.26 3.33
C ASP A 106 21.02 -0.55 1.98
N VAL A 107 20.79 -1.28 0.89
CA VAL A 107 20.67 -0.70 -0.45
C VAL A 107 19.32 0.00 -0.66
N ILE A 108 18.19 -0.64 -0.29
CA ILE A 108 16.85 -0.06 -0.44
C ILE A 108 16.70 1.20 0.40
N TRP A 109 17.16 1.19 1.65
CA TRP A 109 16.97 2.30 2.62
C TRP A 109 18.22 3.16 2.82
N GLY A 110 19.26 2.91 2.02
CA GLY A 110 20.48 3.72 2.01
C GLY A 110 20.30 5.03 1.27
N HIS A 111 21.42 5.55 0.77
CA HIS A 111 21.50 6.85 0.10
C HIS A 111 22.00 6.77 -1.36
N ASP A 112 22.33 5.57 -1.85
CA ASP A 112 22.92 5.38 -3.17
C ASP A 112 21.88 4.87 -4.17
N GLN A 113 21.25 5.82 -4.87
CA GLN A 113 20.24 5.51 -5.89
C GLN A 113 20.86 4.81 -7.10
N ASP A 114 22.12 5.08 -7.44
CA ASP A 114 22.79 4.46 -8.59
C ASP A 114 23.06 2.98 -8.32
N LEU A 115 23.47 2.64 -7.09
CA LEU A 115 23.59 1.26 -6.64
C LEU A 115 22.23 0.53 -6.70
N LEU A 116 21.18 1.14 -6.15
CA LEU A 116 19.82 0.58 -6.21
C LEU A 116 19.34 0.39 -7.65
N ASN A 117 19.75 1.26 -8.58
CA ASN A 117 19.38 1.18 -10.00
C ASN A 117 20.13 0.10 -10.77
N THR A 118 21.19 -0.50 -10.21
CA THR A 118 21.84 -1.64 -10.85
C THR A 118 20.91 -2.84 -10.87
N THR A 119 20.93 -3.63 -11.94
CA THR A 119 20.07 -4.83 -12.07
C THR A 119 20.25 -5.81 -10.90
N GLU A 120 21.45 -5.90 -10.34
CA GLU A 120 21.76 -6.71 -9.16
C GLU A 120 20.90 -6.36 -7.94
N PHE A 121 20.55 -5.09 -7.74
CA PHE A 121 19.77 -4.64 -6.58
C PHE A 121 18.34 -4.24 -6.94
N ALA A 122 18.09 -3.67 -8.12
CA ALA A 122 16.75 -3.25 -8.52
C ALA A 122 15.77 -4.42 -8.58
N GLN A 123 16.16 -5.54 -9.21
CA GLN A 123 15.25 -6.68 -9.36
C GLN A 123 14.93 -7.36 -8.02
N PRO A 124 15.92 -7.69 -7.16
CA PRO A 124 15.63 -8.30 -5.87
C PRO A 124 14.87 -7.34 -4.93
N ALA A 125 15.18 -6.03 -4.98
CA ALA A 125 14.48 -5.03 -4.18
C ALA A 125 13.00 -4.93 -4.56
N LEU A 126 12.69 -4.82 -5.85
CA LEU A 126 11.32 -4.78 -6.34
C LEU A 126 10.58 -6.07 -5.99
N PHE A 127 11.20 -7.22 -6.21
CA PHE A 127 10.62 -8.51 -5.83
C PHE A 127 10.27 -8.57 -4.34
N ALA A 128 11.21 -8.19 -3.46
CA ALA A 128 10.99 -8.21 -2.02
C ALA A 128 9.83 -7.30 -1.58
N VAL A 129 9.79 -6.07 -2.09
CA VAL A 129 8.73 -5.10 -1.75
C VAL A 129 7.39 -5.53 -2.32
N GLU A 130 7.33 -6.00 -3.56
CA GLU A 130 6.07 -6.41 -4.18
C GLU A 130 5.48 -7.68 -3.54
N VAL A 131 6.32 -8.63 -3.11
CA VAL A 131 5.87 -9.79 -2.32
C VAL A 131 5.32 -9.33 -0.97
N ALA A 132 5.98 -8.38 -0.30
CA ALA A 132 5.50 -7.83 0.96
C ALA A 132 4.15 -7.07 0.79
N LEU A 133 4.00 -6.29 -0.28
CA LEU A 133 2.74 -5.63 -0.66
C LEU A 133 1.64 -6.66 -0.95
N TYR A 134 1.96 -7.72 -1.70
CA TYR A 134 1.05 -8.82 -1.97
C TYR A 134 0.53 -9.45 -0.67
N ARG A 135 1.42 -9.76 0.27
CA ARG A 135 1.05 -10.34 1.57
C ARG A 135 0.18 -9.39 2.40
N LEU A 136 0.52 -8.10 2.40
CA LEU A 136 -0.26 -7.08 3.10
C LEU A 136 -1.69 -6.98 2.55
N LEU A 137 -1.85 -6.86 1.22
CA LEU A 137 -3.16 -6.80 0.57
C LEU A 137 -4.00 -8.07 0.83
N MET A 138 -3.37 -9.25 0.77
CA MET A 138 -4.02 -10.52 1.08
C MET A 138 -4.52 -10.57 2.53
N SER A 139 -3.79 -9.97 3.48
CA SER A 139 -4.19 -9.90 4.89
C SER A 139 -5.43 -9.04 5.12
N TRP A 140 -5.67 -8.05 4.25
CA TRP A 140 -6.90 -7.24 4.25
C TRP A 140 -8.05 -7.89 3.48
N GLY A 141 -7.85 -9.11 2.97
CA GLY A 141 -8.86 -9.85 2.21
C GLY A 141 -8.92 -9.50 0.72
N VAL A 142 -8.00 -8.68 0.21
CA VAL A 142 -7.90 -8.39 -1.23
C VAL A 142 -7.21 -9.57 -1.92
N ARG A 143 -7.99 -10.39 -2.63
CA ARG A 143 -7.49 -11.63 -3.27
C ARG A 143 -7.47 -11.50 -4.79
N PRO A 144 -6.33 -11.72 -5.46
CA PRO A 144 -6.30 -11.74 -6.91
C PRO A 144 -6.95 -13.02 -7.46
N GLY A 145 -7.74 -12.88 -8.52
CA GLY A 145 -8.13 -13.99 -9.38
C GLY A 145 -7.15 -14.22 -10.55
N LEU A 146 -6.24 -13.27 -10.78
CA LEU A 146 -5.24 -13.25 -11.84
C LEU A 146 -3.95 -12.59 -11.31
N VAL A 147 -2.80 -13.06 -11.75
CA VAL A 147 -1.51 -12.39 -11.54
C VAL A 147 -0.83 -12.16 -12.89
N LEU A 148 -0.24 -10.99 -13.05
CA LEU A 148 0.48 -10.58 -14.25
C LEU A 148 1.82 -9.98 -13.81
N GLY A 149 2.90 -10.33 -14.49
CA GLY A 149 4.22 -9.72 -14.27
C GLY A 149 4.67 -9.02 -15.55
N HIS A 150 5.33 -7.88 -15.40
CA HIS A 150 5.99 -7.20 -16.51
C HIS A 150 7.51 -7.37 -16.39
N SER A 151 8.10 -8.12 -17.33
CA SER A 151 9.55 -8.41 -17.41
C SER A 151 10.07 -9.26 -16.27
#